data_AF-A0A5R2NEB3-F1
#
_entry.id   AF-A0A5R2NEB3-F1
#
_cell.length_a   1.000
_cell.length_b   1.000
_cell.length_c   1.000
_cell.angle_alpha   90.00
_cell.angle_beta   90.00
_cell.angle_gamma   90.00
#
_symmetry.space_group_name_H-M   'P 1'
#
loop_
_entity.id
_entity.type
_entity.pdbx_description
1 polymer ?
#
loop_
_entity_poly.entity_id
_entity_poly.type
_entity_poly.pdbx_seq_one_letter_code
_entity_poly.pdbx_strand_id
1 'polypeptide(L)' 'MQLRGYLAAVQDAELQDVEAAIRRFIRGEAKAGNAQFCPSSAQLSIEVRERRLMRELTAKRRGDLPVKLVKT' A
#
# COMPACT_ATOMS: atom_id res chain seq x y z
N MET A 1 20.38 9.15 3.67
CA MET A 1 19.35 8.81 4.68
C MET A 1 17.99 8.39 4.08
N GLN A 2 17.64 8.77 2.84
CA GLN A 2 16.32 8.51 2.24
C GLN A 2 16.00 7.03 1.98
N LEU A 3 16.95 6.23 1.49
CA LEU A 3 16.70 4.82 1.13
C LEU A 3 16.16 3.98 2.30
N ARG A 4 16.67 4.21 3.52
CA ARG A 4 16.17 3.51 4.71
C ARG A 4 14.69 3.78 4.96
N GLY A 5 14.22 5.00 4.68
CA GLY A 5 12.81 5.36 4.80
C GLY A 5 11.93 4.60 3.81
N TYR A 6 12.38 4.43 2.56
CA TYR A 6 11.66 3.64 1.57
C TYR A 6 11.61 2.16 1.93
N LEU A 7 12.72 1.59 2.41
CA LEU A 7 12.75 0.20 2.86
C LEU A 7 11.77 -0.02 4.03
N ALA A 8 11.79 0.87 5.04
CA ALA A 8 10.86 0.80 6.16
C ALA A 8 9.39 0.94 5.72
N ALA A 9 9.11 1.75 4.68
CA ALA A 9 7.75 1.95 4.17
C ALA A 9 7.12 0.69 3.55
N VAL A 10 7.94 -0.28 3.14
CA VAL A 10 7.49 -1.50 2.44
C VAL A 10 7.88 -2.80 3.14
N GLN A 11 8.62 -2.75 4.24
CA GLN A 11 9.24 -3.93 4.87
C GLN A 11 8.25 -5.04 5.23
N ASP A 12 7.02 -4.68 5.62
CA ASP A 12 5.97 -5.60 6.09
C ASP A 12 4.84 -5.76 5.05
N ALA A 13 5.06 -5.30 3.82
CA ALA A 13 4.08 -5.33 2.75
C ALA A 13 4.33 -6.46 1.78
N GLU A 14 3.26 -7.02 1.21
CA GLU A 14 3.41 -7.97 0.12
C GLU A 14 3.77 -7.28 -1.19
N LEU A 15 4.54 -7.97 -2.05
CA LEU A 15 5.02 -7.44 -3.33
C LEU A 15 3.88 -6.86 -4.19
N GLN A 16 2.73 -7.52 -4.22
CA GLN A 16 1.57 -7.05 -5.00
C GLN A 16 1.03 -5.69 -4.52
N ASP A 17 1.06 -5.42 -3.21
CA ASP A 17 0.61 -4.15 -2.65
C ASP A 17 1.60 -3.03 -2.98
N VAL A 18 2.89 -3.35 -2.94
CA VAL A 18 4.00 -2.44 -3.30
C VAL A 18 3.96 -2.09 -4.80
N GLU A 19 3.84 -3.08 -5.66
CA GLU A 19 3.76 -2.87 -7.11
C GLU A 19 2.53 -2.02 -7.48
N ALA A 20 1.37 -2.33 -6.90
CA ALA A 20 0.14 -1.57 -7.13
C ALA A 20 0.28 -0.11 -6.69
N ALA A 21 0.92 0.14 -5.54
CA ALA A 21 1.17 1.51 -5.07
C ALA A 21 2.10 2.28 -6.02
N ILE A 22 3.21 1.68 -6.44
CA ILE A 22 4.17 2.30 -7.37
C ILE A 22 3.49 2.63 -8.72
N ARG A 23 2.72 1.69 -9.28
CA ARG A 23 2.00 1.92 -10.54
C ARG A 23 1.02 3.08 -10.45
N ARG A 24 0.35 3.26 -9.30
CA ARG A 24 -0.54 4.41 -9.08
C ARG A 24 0.21 5.73 -9.05
N PHE A 25 1.40 5.78 -8.45
CA PHE A 25 2.24 6.99 -8.52
C PHE A 25 2.67 7.30 -9.95
N ILE A 26 3.14 6.30 -10.70
CA ILE A 26 3.55 6.46 -12.11
C ILE A 26 2.41 7.00 -12.97
N ARG A 27 1.16 6.59 -12.69
CA ARG A 27 -0.03 7.04 -13.42
C ARG A 27 -0.65 8.32 -12.89
N GLY A 28 -0.15 8.88 -11.80
CA GLY A 28 -0.76 10.05 -11.15
C GLY A 28 -2.11 9.75 -10.46
N GLU A 29 -2.40 8.48 -10.17
CA GLU A 29 -3.63 8.03 -9.51
C GLU A 29 -3.53 8.02 -7.98
N ALA A 30 -2.30 8.08 -7.45
CA ALA A 30 -2.05 8.16 -6.02
C ALA A 30 -2.41 9.55 -5.49
N LYS A 31 -2.96 9.63 -4.28
CA LYS A 31 -3.30 10.90 -3.63
C LYS A 31 -2.03 11.59 -3.09
N ALA A 32 -1.17 12.04 -4.00
CA ALA A 32 0.00 12.84 -3.67
C ALA A 32 -0.14 14.25 -4.24
N GLY A 33 0.10 15.25 -3.40
CA GLY A 33 0.30 16.62 -3.86
C GLY A 33 1.51 16.68 -4.77
N ASN A 34 1.26 16.97 -6.05
CA ASN A 34 2.23 17.10 -7.15
C ASN A 34 2.91 15.80 -7.62
N ALA A 35 2.50 15.31 -8.79
CA ALA A 35 3.05 14.12 -9.47
C ALA A 35 4.40 14.36 -10.18
N GLN A 36 5.01 15.55 -10.04
CA GLN A 36 6.30 15.87 -10.68
C GLN A 36 7.51 15.16 -10.07
N PHE A 37 7.38 14.61 -8.86
CA PHE A 37 8.48 13.97 -8.15
C PHE A 37 8.12 12.54 -7.72
N CYS A 38 9.15 11.71 -7.48
CA CYS A 38 8.96 10.43 -6.82
C CYS A 38 8.27 10.64 -5.45
N PRO A 39 7.40 9.71 -5.02
CA PRO A 39 6.70 9.84 -3.75
C PRO A 39 7.69 9.81 -2.60
N SER A 40 7.52 10.64 -1.57
CA SER A 40 8.22 10.47 -0.30
C SER A 40 7.93 9.09 0.31
N SER A 41 8.80 8.63 1.21
CA SER A 41 8.59 7.36 1.92
C SER A 41 7.28 7.31 2.71
N ALA A 42 6.80 8.46 3.22
CA ALA A 42 5.51 8.57 3.88
C ALA A 42 4.35 8.36 2.91
N GLN A 43 4.41 9.00 1.74
CA GLN A 43 3.41 8.82 0.68
C GLN A 43 3.37 7.36 0.20
N LEU A 44 4.54 6.74 0.02
CA LEU A 44 4.61 5.32 -0.33
C LEU A 44 3.99 4.43 0.75
N SER A 45 4.32 4.65 2.02
CA SER A 45 3.78 3.87 3.14
C SER A 45 2.25 3.94 3.21
N ILE A 46 1.68 5.13 3.01
CA ILE A 46 0.22 5.34 2.98
C ILE A 46 -0.41 4.56 1.84
N GLU A 47 0.09 4.72 0.61
CA GLU A 47 -0.50 4.08 -0.57
C GLU A 47 -0.42 2.55 -0.48
N VAL A 48 0.71 2.00 -0.02
CA VAL A 48 0.89 0.56 0.20
C VAL A 48 -0.09 0.02 1.24
N ARG A 49 -0.31 0.75 2.35
CA ARG A 49 -1.30 0.39 3.36
C ARG A 49 -2.72 0.38 2.79
N GLU A 50 -3.05 1.35 1.94
CA GLU A 50 -4.35 1.37 1.25
C GLU A 50 -4.52 0.19 0.29
N ARG A 51 -3.48 -0.17 -0.47
CA ARG A 51 -3.52 -1.33 -1.39
C ARG A 51 -3.75 -2.63 -0.63
N ARG A 52 -3.01 -2.83 0.46
CA ARG A 52 -3.19 -3.98 1.35
C ARG A 52 -4.62 -4.06 1.88
N LEU A 53 -5.16 -2.95 2.39
CA LEU A 53 -6.53 -2.90 2.89
C LEU A 53 -7.56 -3.27 1.81
N MET A 54 -7.41 -2.74 0.60
CA MET A 54 -8.32 -3.05 -0.52
C MET A 54 -8.26 -4.52 -0.93
N ARG A 55 -7.06 -5.11 -0.92
CA ARG A 55 -6.86 -6.54 -1.21
C ARG A 55 -7.52 -7.41 -0.14
N GLU A 56 -7.26 -7.12 1.13
CA GLU A 56 -7.86 -7.85 2.26
C GLU A 56 -9.40 -7.77 2.25
N LEU A 57 -9.97 -6.60 1.95
CA LEU A 57 -11.43 -6.43 1.81
C LEU A 57 -11.99 -7.21 0.62
N THR A 58 -11.27 -7.25 -0.51
CA THR A 58 -11.67 -7.99 -1.70
C THR A 58 -11.64 -9.49 -1.44
N ALA A 59 -10.59 -10.00 -0.79
CA ALA A 59 -10.47 -11.40 -0.39
C ALA A 59 -11.58 -11.81 0.60
N LYS A 60 -11.88 -10.96 1.59
CA LYS A 60 -13.02 -11.17 2.50
C LYS A 60 -14.35 -11.27 1.76
N ARG A 61 -14.62 -10.40 0.78
CA ARG A 61 -15.86 -10.44 -0.03
C ARG A 61 -15.95 -11.69 -0.90
N ARG A 62 -14.82 -12.23 -1.36
CA ARG A 62 -14.77 -13.45 -2.18
C ARG A 62 -14.90 -14.75 -1.37
N GLY A 63 -14.89 -14.66 -0.04
CA GLY A 63 -14.93 -15.83 0.85
C GLY A 63 -13.56 -16.51 1.02
N ASP A 64 -12.48 -15.87 0.59
CA ASP A 64 -11.13 -16.45 0.52
C ASP A 64 -10.35 -16.39 1.85
N LEU A 65 -10.95 -15.88 2.94
CA LEU A 65 -10.27 -15.76 4.25
C LEU A 65 -11.15 -16.30 5.40
N PRO A 66 -10.60 -17.14 6.30
CA PRO A 66 -11.28 -17.49 7.54
C PRO A 66 -11.41 -16.24 8.40
N VAL A 67 -12.64 -15.86 8.74
CA VAL A 67 -12.95 -14.74 9.62
C VAL A 67 -12.46 -15.09 11.03
N LYS A 68 -11.27 -14.62 11.42
CA LYS A 68 -10.92 -14.52 12.84
C LYS A 68 -11.66 -13.31 13.41
N LEU A 69 -12.81 -13.59 14.00
CA LEU A 69 -13.58 -12.67 14.82
C LEU A 69 -12.73 -12.33 16.06
N VAL A 70 -12.12 -11.15 16.08
CA VAL A 70 -11.52 -10.61 17.31
C VAL A 70 -12.68 -10.19 18.21
N LYS A 71 -12.94 -10.97 19.25
CA LYS A 71 -13.85 -10.57 20.33
C LYS A 71 -13.18 -9.46 21.14
N THR A 72 -13.84 -8.30 21.18
CA THR A 72 -13.62 -7.24 22.18
C THR A 72 -13.94 -7.73 23.58
#